data_AF-A0A536KL40-F1
#
_entry.id   AF-A0A536KL40-F1
#
_cell.length_a   1.000
_cell.length_b   1.000
_cell.length_c   1.000
_cell.angle_alpha   90.00
_cell.angle_beta   90.00
_cell.angle_gamma   90.00
#
_symmetry.space_group_name_H-M   'P 1'
#
loop_
_entity.id
_entity.type
_entity.pdbx_description
1 polymer ?
#
loop_
_entity_poly.entity_id
_entity_poly.type
_entity_poly.pdbx_seq_one_letter_code
_entity_poly.pdbx_strand_id
1 'polypeptide(L)'
;MNRWFDELGARLAAVATRRGYKIEPPRLDAEVAGELLELARVAAHTQERRFAPLASFLAGVAAERVRTAGGDASGPRLAALVREVREELEAEAPPSSA
;
A
#
# COMPACT_ATOMS: atom_id res chain seq x y z
N MET A 1 13.46 -1.48 -7.14
CA MET A 1 12.44 -0.42 -7.24
C MET A 1 13.06 0.84 -7.85
N ASN A 2 12.25 1.80 -8.30
CA ASN A 2 12.71 3.09 -8.83
C ASN A 2 13.36 3.97 -7.75
N ARG A 3 14.54 4.54 -8.06
CA ARG A 3 15.33 5.45 -7.22
C ARG A 3 14.52 6.60 -6.59
N TRP A 4 13.54 7.12 -7.31
CA TRP A 4 12.69 8.20 -6.79
C TRP A 4 11.95 7.81 -5.50
N PHE A 5 11.48 6.56 -5.38
CA PHE A 5 10.80 6.09 -4.17
C PHE A 5 11.77 5.92 -3.01
N ASP A 6 13.01 5.48 -3.26
CA ASP A 6 14.05 5.40 -2.22
C ASP A 6 14.39 6.79 -1.68
N GLU A 7 14.52 7.79 -2.56
CA GLU A 7 14.74 9.18 -2.18
C GLU A 7 13.55 9.76 -1.41
N LEU A 8 12.32 9.43 -1.80
CA LEU A 8 11.11 9.83 -1.07
C LEU A 8 11.12 9.24 0.34
N GLY A 9 11.44 7.95 0.50
CA GLY A 9 11.55 7.30 1.80
C GLY A 9 12.58 7.99 2.71
N ALA A 10 13.76 8.30 2.16
CA ALA A 10 14.78 9.04 2.88
C ALA A 10 14.30 10.44 3.32
N ARG A 11 13.57 11.16 2.45
CA ARG A 11 12.98 12.46 2.79
C ARG A 11 11.97 12.34 3.93
N LEU A 12 11.11 11.33 3.91
CA LEU A 12 10.12 11.08 4.97
C LEU A 12 10.80 10.84 6.33
N ALA A 13 11.81 9.95 6.38
CA ALA A 13 12.57 9.70 7.60
C ALA A 13 13.31 10.95 8.11
N ALA A 14 13.91 11.74 7.21
CA ALA A 14 14.56 12.98 7.58
C ALA A 14 13.57 14.02 8.16
N VAL A 15 12.38 14.13 7.56
CA VAL A 15 11.29 15.01 8.01
C VAL A 15 10.74 14.57 9.37
N ALA A 16 10.63 13.28 9.63
CA ALA A 16 10.24 12.71 10.91
C ALA A 16 11.29 12.95 12.00
N THR A 17 12.57 12.78 11.65
CA THR A 17 13.71 13.01 12.56
C THR A 17 13.76 14.46 13.03
N ARG A 18 13.53 15.42 12.13
CA ARG A 18 13.42 16.85 12.50
C ARG A 18 12.27 17.15 13.46
N ARG A 19 11.28 16.26 13.57
CA ARG A 19 10.15 16.34 14.51
C ARG A 19 10.36 15.51 15.78
N GLY A 20 11.54 14.92 15.97
CA GLY A 20 11.88 14.12 17.15
C GLY A 20 11.56 12.62 17.03
N TYR A 21 11.09 12.14 15.87
CA TYR A 21 10.77 10.73 15.66
C TYR A 21 11.83 10.07 14.79
N LYS A 22 12.52 9.05 15.32
CA LYS A 22 13.44 8.22 14.55
C LYS A 22 12.68 7.05 13.94
N ILE A 23 12.65 6.99 12.62
CA ILE A 23 12.04 5.89 11.86
C ILE A 23 13.01 5.43 10.78
N GLU A 24 12.95 4.15 10.44
CA GLU A 24 13.61 3.64 9.24
C GLU A 24 12.94 4.26 7.99
N PRO A 25 13.72 4.63 6.95
CA PRO A 25 13.16 5.06 5.68
C PRO A 25 12.21 3.99 5.12
N PRO A 26 10.93 4.34 4.84
CA PRO A 26 10.03 3.38 4.24
C PRO A 26 10.55 2.98 2.87
N ARG A 27 10.47 1.68 2.58
CA ARG A 27 10.85 1.09 1.30
C ARG A 27 9.63 0.44 0.68
N LEU A 28 9.54 0.54 -0.63
CA LEU A 28 8.47 -0.07 -1.39
C LEU A 28 9.03 -1.21 -2.23
N ASP A 29 8.58 -2.42 -1.93
CA ASP A 29 8.90 -3.62 -2.70
C ASP A 29 8.17 -3.63 -4.05
N ALA A 30 8.76 -4.25 -5.08
CA ALA A 30 8.21 -4.26 -6.44
C ALA A 30 6.86 -4.99 -6.54
N GLU A 31 6.72 -6.11 -5.84
CA GLU A 31 5.48 -6.91 -5.84
C GLU A 31 4.37 -6.16 -5.09
N VAL A 32 4.73 -5.58 -3.94
CA VAL A 32 3.80 -4.76 -3.14
C VAL A 32 3.32 -3.54 -3.93
N ALA A 33 4.22 -2.86 -4.66
CA ALA A 33 3.82 -1.74 -5.50
C ALA A 33 2.83 -2.14 -6.59
N GLY A 34 3.04 -3.30 -7.22
CA GLY A 34 2.11 -3.83 -8.23
C GLY A 34 0.70 -4.00 -7.65
N GLU A 35 0.59 -4.68 -6.52
CA GLU A 35 -0.71 -4.91 -5.88
C GLU A 35 -1.35 -3.63 -5.34
N LEU A 36 -0.57 -2.66 -4.87
CA LEU A 36 -1.11 -1.34 -4.47
C LEU A 36 -1.69 -0.58 -5.67
N LEU A 37 -1.05 -0.64 -6.83
CA LEU A 37 -1.56 0.00 -8.05
C LEU A 37 -2.85 -0.68 -8.53
N GLU A 38 -2.92 -2.01 -8.46
CA GLU A 38 -4.13 -2.75 -8.79
C GLU A 38 -5.25 -2.51 -7.78
N LEU A 39 -4.95 -2.45 -6.47
CA LEU A 39 -5.93 -2.05 -5.46
C LEU A 39 -6.46 -0.63 -5.73
N ALA A 40 -5.58 0.32 -6.04
CA ALA A 40 -5.97 1.68 -6.39
C ALA A 40 -6.87 1.70 -7.63
N ARG A 41 -6.55 0.88 -8.64
CA ARG A 41 -7.37 0.73 -9.85
C ARG A 41 -8.75 0.19 -9.48
N VAL A 42 -8.85 -0.92 -8.76
CA VAL A 42 -10.14 -1.52 -8.35
C VAL A 42 -10.95 -0.51 -7.55
N ALA A 43 -10.39 0.09 -6.51
CA ALA A 43 -11.09 1.10 -5.71
C ALA A 43 -11.59 2.29 -6.55
N ALA A 44 -10.85 2.72 -7.57
CA ALA A 44 -11.28 3.80 -8.44
C ALA A 44 -12.46 3.44 -9.36
N HIS A 45 -12.61 2.16 -9.70
CA HIS A 45 -13.62 1.68 -10.66
C HIS A 45 -14.85 1.08 -9.98
N THR A 46 -14.69 0.46 -8.81
CA THR A 46 -15.79 -0.22 -8.10
C THR A 46 -16.43 0.68 -7.02
N GLN A 47 -15.70 1.69 -6.55
CA GLN A 47 -16.14 2.63 -5.53
C GLN A 47 -16.06 4.08 -6.06
N GLU A 48 -15.56 5.03 -5.26
CA GLU A 48 -15.29 6.38 -5.72
C GLU A 48 -13.83 6.56 -6.17
N ARG A 49 -13.60 7.22 -7.32
CA ARG A 49 -12.25 7.52 -7.84
C ARG A 49 -11.30 8.14 -6.81
N ARG A 50 -11.83 9.01 -5.94
CA ARG A 50 -11.05 9.68 -4.87
C ARG A 50 -10.59 8.73 -3.76
N PHE A 51 -11.13 7.51 -3.68
CA PHE A 51 -10.75 6.53 -2.66
C PHE A 51 -9.47 5.77 -3.02
N ALA A 52 -9.06 5.72 -4.29
CA ALA A 52 -7.83 5.05 -4.72
C ALA A 52 -6.56 5.40 -3.90
N PRO A 53 -6.22 6.70 -3.69
CA PRO A 53 -5.07 7.04 -2.84
C PRO A 53 -5.29 6.69 -1.35
N LEU A 54 -6.53 6.72 -0.86
CA LEU A 54 -6.85 6.39 0.53
C LEU A 54 -6.75 4.88 0.79
N ALA A 55 -7.22 4.06 -0.15
CA ALA A 55 -7.08 2.61 -0.11
C ALA A 55 -5.59 2.21 -0.10
N SER A 56 -4.77 2.83 -0.95
CA SER A 56 -3.32 2.61 -0.99
C SER A 56 -2.64 3.01 0.33
N PHE A 57 -3.05 4.15 0.92
CA PHE A 57 -2.55 4.59 2.22
C PHE A 57 -2.92 3.59 3.33
N LEU A 58 -4.17 3.13 3.39
CA LEU A 58 -4.62 2.15 4.38
C LEU A 58 -3.92 0.81 4.25
N ALA A 59 -3.65 0.34 3.02
CA ALA A 59 -2.86 -0.86 2.79
C ALA A 59 -1.43 -0.71 3.35
N GLY A 60 -0.79 0.45 3.17
CA GLY A 60 0.50 0.75 3.79
C GLY A 60 0.45 0.77 5.33
N VAL A 61 -0.61 1.34 5.91
CA VAL A 61 -0.83 1.32 7.37
C VAL A 61 -1.04 -0.11 7.88
N ALA A 62 -1.79 -0.94 7.15
CA ALA A 62 -2.01 -2.33 7.48
C ALA A 62 -0.68 -3.11 7.49
N ALA A 63 0.19 -2.89 6.50
CA ALA A 63 1.51 -3.50 6.43
C ALA A 63 2.37 -3.21 7.68
N GLU A 64 2.39 -1.96 8.16
CA GLU A 64 3.11 -1.59 9.40
C GLU A 64 2.47 -2.20 10.65
N ARG A 65 1.14 -2.33 10.67
CA ARG A 65 0.43 -2.98 11.79
C ARG A 65 0.72 -4.47 11.85
N VAL A 66 0.80 -5.15 10.69
CA VAL A 66 1.22 -6.56 10.60
C VAL A 66 2.65 -6.72 11.13
N ARG A 67 3.58 -5.84 10.72
CA ARG A 67 4.95 -5.82 11.28
C ARG A 67 4.95 -5.69 12.80
N THR A 68 4.20 -4.72 13.31
CA THR A 68 4.14 -4.40 14.75
C THR A 68 3.54 -5.55 15.55
N ALA A 69 2.59 -6.30 14.98
CA ALA A 69 2.01 -7.49 15.58
C ALA A 69 2.92 -8.73 15.54
N GLY A 70 4.14 -8.61 15.00
CA GLY A 70 5.08 -9.73 14.84
C GLY A 70 4.79 -10.64 13.65
N GLY A 71 3.91 -10.22 12.74
CA GLY A 71 3.60 -10.95 11.52
C GLY A 71 4.71 -10.82 10.46
N ASP A 72 4.76 -11.79 9.55
CA ASP A 72 5.64 -11.73 8.39
C ASP A 72 5.16 -10.64 7.42
N ALA A 73 5.91 -9.54 7.39
CA ALA A 73 5.66 -8.42 6.50
C ALA A 73 6.70 -8.34 5.37
N SER A 74 7.22 -9.49 4.94
CA SER A 74 7.97 -9.61 3.71
C SER A 74 7.12 -9.15 2.51
N GLY A 75 7.79 -8.70 1.45
CA GLY A 75 7.16 -8.25 0.20
C GLY A 75 6.10 -9.23 -0.32
N PRO A 76 6.41 -10.53 -0.47
CA PRO A 76 5.46 -11.52 -0.99
C PRO A 76 4.22 -11.69 -0.11
N ARG A 77 4.37 -11.68 1.22
CA ARG A 77 3.22 -11.80 2.14
C ARG A 77 2.33 -10.57 2.13
N LEU A 78 2.93 -9.38 2.10
CA LEU A 78 2.16 -8.15 1.99
C LEU A 78 1.47 -8.02 0.64
N ALA A 79 2.12 -8.43 -0.45
CA ALA A 79 1.51 -8.45 -1.77
C ALA A 79 0.29 -9.39 -1.78
N ALA A 80 0.42 -10.60 -1.22
CA ALA A 80 -0.71 -11.53 -1.07
C ALA A 80 -1.87 -10.93 -0.25
N LEU A 81 -1.57 -10.27 0.87
CA LEU A 81 -2.60 -9.61 1.69
C LEU A 81 -3.34 -8.52 0.91
N VAL A 82 -2.62 -7.66 0.17
CA VAL A 82 -3.24 -6.60 -0.64
C VAL A 82 -4.08 -7.19 -1.76
N ARG A 83 -3.59 -8.28 -2.37
CA ARG A 83 -4.28 -9.02 -3.41
C ARG A 83 -5.60 -9.62 -2.93
N GLU A 84 -5.62 -10.26 -1.77
CA GLU A 84 -6.85 -10.84 -1.19
C GLU A 84 -7.93 -9.77 -1.00
N VAL A 85 -7.57 -8.63 -0.39
CA VAL A 85 -8.50 -7.50 -0.22
C VAL A 85 -8.96 -6.92 -1.57
N ARG A 86 -8.05 -6.82 -2.54
CA ARG A 86 -8.39 -6.36 -3.90
C ARG A 86 -9.44 -7.27 -4.54
N GLU A 87 -9.25 -8.59 -4.45
CA GLU A 87 -10.15 -9.59 -5.05
C GLU A 87 -11.54 -9.58 -4.37
N GLU A 88 -11.61 -9.36 -3.05
CA GLU A 88 -12.88 -9.15 -2.33
C GLU A 88 -13.62 -7.92 -2.86
N LEU A 89 -12.94 -6.77 -2.97
CA LEU A 89 -13.54 -5.53 -3.47
C LEU A 89 -13.97 -5.62 -4.95
N GLU A 90 -13.26 -6.42 -5.74
CA GLU A 90 -13.61 -6.67 -7.15
C GLU A 90 -14.85 -7.56 -7.27
N ALA A 91 -15.02 -8.54 -6.37
CA ALA A 91 -16.18 -9.42 -6.33
C ALA A 91 -17.46 -8.73 -5.82
N GLU A 92 -17.33 -7.74 -4.94
CA GLU A 92 -18.46 -6.92 -4.45
C GLU A 92 -19.03 -5.98 -5.52
N ALA A 93 -18.24 -5.64 -6.54
CA ALA A 93 -18.67 -4.75 -7.60
C ALA A 93 -19.78 -5.41 -8.43
N PRO A 94 -20.89 -4.70 -8.75
CA PRO A 94 -21.87 -5.23 -9.68
C PRO A 94 -21.18 -5.56 -11.01
N PRO A 95 -21.57 -6.64 -11.71
CA PRO A 95 -20.98 -6.98 -12.99
C PRO A 95 -21.14 -5.78 -13.93
N SER A 96 -20.02 -5.25 -14.41
CA SER A 96 -20.03 -4.13 -15.34
C SER A 96 -20.84 -4.55 -16.57
N SER A 97 -21.97 -3.90 -16.80
CA SER A 97 -22.65 -3.95 -18.09
C SER A 97 -21.73 -3.29 -19.13
N ALA A 98 -21.08 -4.15 -19.91
CA ALA A 98 -20.39 -3.77 -21.14
C ALA A 98 -21.39 -3.42 -22.25
#